data_AF-A0AAV6JML1-F1
#
_entry.id   AF-A0AAV6JML1-F1
#
_cell.length_a   1.000
_cell.length_b   1.000
_cell.length_c   1.000
_cell.angle_alpha   90.00
_cell.angle_beta   90.00
_cell.angle_gamma   90.00
#
_symmetry.space_group_name_H-M   'P 1'
#
loop_
_entity.id
_entity.type
_entity.pdbx_description
1 polymer ?
#
loop_
_entity_poly.entity_id
_entity_poly.type
_entity_poly.pdbx_seq_one_letter_code
_entity_poly.pdbx_strand_id
1 'polypeptide(L)'
;MKKVSSPYFDPEFDSLTERIFGPACRVSIDNESLRDCTVIKVDSVNKQGLLLEVVQVLTDMNLNISKSYISSDAGWFMDVFHVKDAHGNKVTDQRTINYIQQAIGTTTREAQKRKSITSKMYEPEPHSEPKAIEMTGPDRPGLFSEISAALAELHCNVVEAHAWSHNARLACVAYISDQSTDVPIDDRRLATIEDHLTTVLRATTAQNPAGEFSKQQEVKTAGLPEGDGSMMTKVERRLHQLMLSVRDFDRPVVKLGQLNGTTAGDQELGMMRRGSSSSSSTVGIESCKEKGYSIVTVQCKDRPRLMFDTVCTLTDMQYVVFHASIDSHRGYAFQVCTTTTTTTIQLYITSPDLS
;
A
#
# COMPACT_ATOMS: atom_id res chain seq x y z
N MET A 1 -40.51 -32.07 10.15
CA MET A 1 -40.19 -30.62 10.08
C MET A 1 -39.17 -30.29 11.17
N LYS A 2 -37.91 -30.05 10.82
CA LYS A 2 -36.88 -29.61 11.77
C LYS A 2 -36.97 -28.08 11.91
N LYS A 3 -37.36 -27.58 13.08
CA LYS A 3 -37.29 -26.14 13.39
C LYS A 3 -35.81 -25.79 13.65
N VAL A 4 -35.23 -24.96 12.80
CA VAL A 4 -33.92 -24.35 13.01
C VAL A 4 -34.16 -23.10 13.85
N SER A 5 -33.71 -23.07 15.12
CA SER A 5 -33.69 -21.85 15.92
C SER A 5 -32.40 -21.08 15.60
N SER A 6 -32.51 -19.94 14.92
CA SER A 6 -31.42 -18.98 14.83
C SER A 6 -31.40 -18.15 16.12
N PRO A 7 -30.22 -17.78 16.67
CA PRO A 7 -30.14 -16.84 17.78
C PRO A 7 -30.80 -15.51 17.35
N TYR A 8 -31.69 -15.00 18.21
CA TYR A 8 -32.28 -13.67 18.07
C TYR A 8 -31.19 -12.63 18.29
N PHE A 9 -30.90 -11.83 17.27
CA PHE A 9 -29.95 -10.74 17.32
C PHE A 9 -30.74 -9.47 17.64
N ASP A 10 -30.44 -8.82 18.76
CA ASP A 10 -31.10 -7.57 19.16
C ASP A 10 -30.34 -6.37 18.55
N PRO A 11 -30.92 -5.67 17.56
CA PRO A 11 -30.28 -4.51 16.94
C PRO A 11 -30.10 -3.33 17.92
N GLU A 12 -30.75 -3.33 19.08
CA GLU A 12 -30.55 -2.28 20.09
C GLU A 12 -29.17 -2.37 20.76
N PHE A 13 -28.53 -3.55 20.79
CA PHE A 13 -27.23 -3.74 21.43
C PHE A 13 -26.06 -3.07 20.68
N ASP A 14 -26.12 -3.03 19.34
CA ASP A 14 -25.11 -2.34 18.52
C ASP A 14 -25.14 -0.81 18.75
N SER A 15 -26.33 -0.27 19.05
CA SER A 15 -26.50 1.15 19.36
C SER A 15 -26.08 1.52 20.78
N LEU A 16 -25.94 0.55 21.69
CA LEU A 16 -25.66 0.80 23.10
C LEU A 16 -24.28 1.40 23.32
N THR A 17 -23.27 0.91 22.59
CA THR A 17 -21.91 1.47 22.62
C THR A 17 -21.88 2.89 22.06
N GLU A 18 -22.59 3.15 20.97
CA GLU A 18 -22.70 4.49 20.37
C GLU A 18 -23.45 5.48 21.29
N ARG A 19 -24.42 4.98 22.05
CA ARG A 19 -25.25 5.77 22.98
C ARG A 19 -24.57 6.06 24.31
N ILE A 20 -23.65 5.19 24.76
CA ILE A 20 -22.87 5.38 25.99
C ILE A 20 -21.58 6.15 25.72
N PHE A 21 -20.89 5.90 24.60
CA PHE A 21 -19.53 6.39 24.34
C PHE A 21 -19.42 7.39 23.17
N GLY A 22 -20.53 7.71 22.49
CA GLY A 22 -20.54 8.57 21.31
C GLY A 22 -20.30 7.79 20.00
N PRO A 23 -20.28 8.47 18.84
CA PRO A 23 -20.14 7.80 17.54
C PRO A 23 -18.89 6.91 17.49
N ALA A 24 -19.01 5.71 16.91
CA ALA A 24 -17.97 4.68 16.93
C ALA A 24 -16.60 5.15 16.39
N CYS A 25 -16.61 6.13 15.49
CA CYS A 25 -15.43 6.83 14.96
C CYS A 25 -15.79 8.31 14.76
N ARG A 26 -14.97 9.22 15.29
CA ARG A 26 -15.11 10.67 15.19
C ARG A 26 -13.88 11.25 14.50
N VAL A 27 -14.11 11.96 13.42
CA VAL A 27 -13.06 12.62 12.63
C VAL A 27 -13.18 14.12 12.78
N SER A 28 -12.17 14.76 13.36
CA SER A 28 -12.09 16.22 13.44
C SER A 28 -10.93 16.74 12.61
N ILE A 29 -11.17 17.84 11.90
CA ILE A 29 -10.18 18.47 11.03
C ILE A 29 -9.94 19.87 11.59
N ASP A 30 -8.67 20.14 11.91
CA ASP A 30 -8.20 21.37 12.52
C ASP A 30 -7.22 22.04 11.56
N ASN A 31 -7.66 23.17 11.03
CA ASN A 31 -6.87 23.99 10.12
C ASN A 31 -6.44 25.30 10.76
N GLU A 32 -6.54 25.45 12.08
CA GLU A 32 -6.23 26.70 12.80
C GLU A 32 -5.01 26.54 13.70
N SER A 33 -4.81 25.36 14.32
CA SER A 33 -3.74 25.14 15.30
C SER A 33 -2.33 25.27 14.73
N LEU A 34 -2.14 24.99 13.44
CA LEU A 34 -0.84 25.05 12.76
C LEU A 34 -0.96 25.87 11.48
N ARG A 35 0.08 26.64 11.14
CA ARG A 35 0.06 27.49 9.94
C ARG A 35 0.32 26.72 8.65
N ASP A 36 1.13 25.66 8.72
CA ASP A 36 1.74 25.06 7.53
C ASP A 36 1.12 23.72 7.12
N CYS A 37 0.20 23.16 7.90
CA CYS A 37 -0.47 21.89 7.62
C CYS A 37 -1.87 21.85 8.22
N THR A 38 -2.67 20.92 7.72
CA THR A 38 -4.00 20.58 8.27
C THR A 38 -3.83 19.40 9.22
N VAL A 39 -4.47 19.45 10.38
CA VAL A 39 -4.42 18.38 11.38
C VAL A 39 -5.71 17.58 11.31
N ILE A 40 -5.61 16.28 11.06
CA ILE A 40 -6.73 15.34 11.10
C ILE A 40 -6.61 14.52 12.37
N LYS A 41 -7.64 14.52 13.21
CA LYS A 41 -7.71 13.71 14.42
C LYS A 41 -8.81 12.68 14.28
N VAL A 42 -8.48 11.42 14.51
CA VAL A 42 -9.40 10.28 14.43
C VAL A 42 -9.49 9.63 15.80
N ASP A 43 -10.67 9.73 16.41
CA ASP A 43 -10.98 9.13 17.70
C ASP A 43 -11.94 7.96 17.46
N SER A 44 -11.61 6.73 17.83
CA SER A 44 -12.47 5.56 17.62
C SER A 44 -12.37 4.58 18.78
N VAL A 45 -13.42 3.79 18.99
CA VAL A 45 -13.28 2.54 19.77
C VAL A 45 -12.37 1.61 18.97
N ASN A 46 -11.40 0.97 19.62
CA ASN A 46 -10.35 0.17 18.97
C ASN A 46 -10.98 -0.92 18.09
N LYS A 47 -10.75 -0.80 16.77
CA LYS A 47 -11.13 -1.79 15.77
C LYS A 47 -9.89 -2.18 14.99
N GLN A 48 -9.66 -3.48 14.87
CA GLN A 48 -8.56 -4.02 14.07
C GLN A 48 -8.68 -3.54 12.62
N GLY A 49 -7.59 -3.00 12.07
CA GLY A 49 -7.52 -2.56 10.67
C GLY A 49 -7.80 -1.07 10.42
N LEU A 50 -8.30 -0.31 11.42
CA LEU A 50 -8.66 1.11 11.23
C LEU A 50 -7.48 1.98 10.78
N LEU A 51 -6.28 1.76 11.34
CA LEU A 51 -5.07 2.50 10.94
C LEU A 51 -4.81 2.39 9.43
N LEU A 52 -4.89 1.17 8.89
CA LEU A 52 -4.66 0.92 7.48
C LEU A 52 -5.73 1.63 6.64
N GLU A 53 -7.00 1.54 7.03
CA GLU A 53 -8.11 2.21 6.35
C GLU A 53 -7.91 3.73 6.31
N VAL A 54 -7.55 4.35 7.44
CA VAL A 54 -7.31 5.80 7.52
C VAL A 54 -6.15 6.20 6.61
N VAL A 55 -4.99 5.54 6.74
CA VAL A 55 -3.80 5.86 5.95
C VAL A 55 -4.06 5.67 4.45
N GLN A 56 -4.87 4.68 4.10
CA GLN A 56 -5.29 4.41 2.73
C GLN A 56 -6.17 5.53 2.17
N VAL A 57 -7.20 5.98 2.91
CA VAL A 57 -8.02 7.15 2.50
C VAL A 57 -7.16 8.39 2.28
N LEU A 58 -6.24 8.69 3.20
CA LEU A 58 -5.35 9.84 3.06
C LEU A 58 -4.43 9.72 1.84
N THR A 59 -3.95 8.51 1.56
CA THR A 59 -3.06 8.22 0.42
C THR A 59 -3.79 8.35 -0.92
N ASP A 60 -5.02 7.84 -1.02
CA ASP A 60 -5.86 7.91 -2.21
C ASP A 60 -6.23 9.35 -2.57
N MET A 61 -6.40 10.19 -1.56
CA MET A 61 -6.62 11.63 -1.73
C MET A 61 -5.33 12.39 -2.06
N ASN A 62 -4.22 11.68 -2.27
CA ASN A 62 -2.91 12.23 -2.58
C ASN A 62 -2.41 13.23 -1.51
N LEU A 63 -2.79 13.01 -0.25
CA LEU A 63 -2.37 13.81 0.89
C LEU A 63 -1.03 13.30 1.42
N ASN A 64 -0.11 14.22 1.67
CA ASN A 64 1.19 13.93 2.25
C ASN A 64 1.13 14.04 3.78
N ILE A 65 1.48 12.96 4.49
CA ILE A 65 1.55 12.92 5.95
C ILE A 65 2.98 13.28 6.37
N SER A 66 3.17 14.49 6.88
CA SER A 66 4.49 14.96 7.34
C SER A 66 4.81 14.54 8.79
N LYS A 67 3.76 14.33 9.59
CA LYS A 67 3.88 13.96 10.99
C LYS A 67 2.65 13.20 11.45
N SER A 68 2.82 12.13 12.20
CA SER A 68 1.67 11.44 12.79
C SER A 68 1.98 10.88 14.17
N TYR A 69 0.93 10.74 14.97
CA TYR A 69 0.94 10.08 16.26
C TYR A 69 -0.23 9.12 16.31
N ILE A 70 0.06 7.85 16.52
CA ILE A 70 -0.90 6.74 16.52
C ILE A 70 -0.86 6.13 17.91
N SER A 71 -2.03 5.93 18.53
CA SER A 71 -2.13 5.33 19.86
C SER A 71 -3.39 4.47 19.95
N SER A 72 -3.20 3.22 20.32
CA SER A 72 -4.26 2.24 20.53
C SER A 72 -4.22 1.71 21.97
N ASP A 73 -4.70 2.51 22.92
CA ASP A 73 -4.64 2.23 24.35
C ASP A 73 -6.02 1.92 24.95
N ALA A 74 -6.08 0.92 25.82
CA ALA A 74 -7.26 0.66 26.67
C ALA A 74 -8.61 0.58 25.93
N GLY A 75 -8.61 0.05 24.70
CA GLY A 75 -9.81 -0.06 23.87
C GLY A 75 -10.19 1.21 23.10
N TRP A 76 -9.34 2.23 23.13
CA TRP A 76 -9.47 3.48 22.39
C TRP A 76 -8.34 3.64 21.38
N PHE A 77 -8.68 4.28 20.27
CA PHE A 77 -7.79 4.55 19.16
C PHE A 77 -7.80 6.06 18.91
N MET A 78 -6.64 6.69 19.02
CA MET A 78 -6.45 8.14 18.97
C MET A 78 -5.31 8.46 18.03
N ASP A 79 -5.65 8.81 16.80
CA ASP A 79 -4.67 9.09 15.76
C ASP A 79 -4.70 10.56 15.36
N VAL A 80 -3.51 11.13 15.20
CA VAL A 80 -3.34 12.50 14.74
C VAL A 80 -2.41 12.51 13.54
N PHE A 81 -2.91 13.01 12.41
CA PHE A 81 -2.16 13.14 11.16
C PHE A 81 -2.00 14.61 10.80
N HIS A 82 -0.77 15.02 10.52
CA HIS A 82 -0.44 16.33 9.98
C HIS A 82 -0.28 16.18 8.48
N VAL A 83 -1.26 16.70 7.74
CA VAL A 83 -1.37 16.48 6.30
C VAL A 83 -1.21 17.77 5.51
N LYS A 84 -0.72 17.61 4.28
CA LYS A 84 -0.65 18.62 3.24
C LYS A 84 -1.22 18.04 1.94
N ASP A 85 -1.72 18.90 1.07
CA ASP A 85 -2.10 18.49 -0.28
C ASP A 85 -0.87 18.14 -1.14
N ALA A 86 -1.10 17.69 -2.37
CA ALA A 86 -0.05 17.36 -3.32
C ALA A 86 0.87 18.55 -3.69
N HIS A 87 0.43 19.79 -3.45
CA HIS A 87 1.19 21.01 -3.67
C HIS A 87 1.95 21.48 -2.41
N GLY A 88 1.82 20.76 -1.28
CA GLY A 88 2.44 21.10 0.00
C GLY A 88 1.68 22.15 0.82
N ASN A 89 0.45 22.48 0.44
CA ASN A 89 -0.42 23.43 1.11
C ASN A 89 -1.38 22.74 2.08
N LYS A 90 -2.07 23.53 2.89
CA LYS A 90 -3.17 23.06 3.73
C LYS A 90 -4.35 22.61 2.89
N VAL A 91 -5.07 21.62 3.37
CA VAL A 91 -6.38 21.24 2.84
C VAL A 91 -7.40 22.23 3.37
N THR A 92 -7.77 23.20 2.54
CA THR A 92 -8.76 24.26 2.89
C THR A 92 -10.10 24.07 2.20
N ASP A 93 -10.14 23.28 1.12
CA ASP A 93 -11.37 23.05 0.38
C ASP A 93 -12.38 22.25 1.20
N GLN A 94 -13.55 22.84 1.43
CA GLN A 94 -14.59 22.26 2.28
C GLN A 94 -15.13 20.94 1.70
N ARG A 95 -15.15 20.76 0.38
CA ARG A 95 -15.61 19.50 -0.22
C ARG A 95 -14.64 18.37 0.10
N THR A 96 -13.34 18.63 -0.02
CA THR A 96 -12.27 17.70 0.35
C THR A 96 -12.33 17.37 1.84
N ILE A 97 -12.48 18.37 2.72
CA ILE A 97 -12.64 18.18 4.18
C ILE A 97 -13.85 17.29 4.49
N ASN A 98 -15.01 17.60 3.92
CA ASN A 98 -16.22 16.82 4.14
C ASN A 98 -16.05 15.37 3.64
N TYR A 99 -15.40 15.19 2.50
CA TYR A 99 -15.11 13.86 1.97
C TYR A 99 -14.18 13.06 2.89
N ILE A 100 -13.10 13.67 3.43
CA ILE A 100 -12.22 13.01 4.42
C ILE A 100 -13.04 12.53 5.63
N GLN A 101 -13.89 13.40 6.18
CA GLN A 101 -14.72 13.07 7.34
C GLN A 101 -15.69 11.94 7.04
N GLN A 102 -16.30 11.94 5.85
CA GLN A 102 -17.19 10.88 5.42
C GLN A 102 -16.42 9.58 5.19
N ALA A 103 -15.39 9.59 4.34
CA ALA A 103 -14.63 8.40 3.98
C ALA A 103 -14.03 7.69 5.20
N ILE A 104 -13.46 8.44 6.15
CA ILE A 104 -12.93 7.83 7.38
C ILE A 104 -14.06 7.44 8.35
N GLY A 105 -15.10 8.28 8.48
CA GLY A 105 -16.20 8.05 9.43
C GLY A 105 -17.20 6.95 9.03
N THR A 106 -17.42 6.71 7.73
CA THR A 106 -18.39 5.71 7.22
C THR A 106 -17.81 4.32 7.11
N THR A 107 -16.50 4.18 6.89
CA THR A 107 -15.81 2.87 6.82
C THR A 107 -16.10 2.02 8.07
N THR A 108 -16.36 2.68 9.20
CA THR A 108 -16.72 2.05 10.48
C THR A 108 -18.18 1.54 10.56
N ARG A 109 -19.15 2.17 9.86
CA ARG A 109 -20.59 1.82 9.93
C ARG A 109 -20.95 0.61 9.07
N GLU A 110 -20.31 0.45 7.92
CA GLU A 110 -20.65 -0.65 6.99
C GLU A 110 -20.02 -1.98 7.37
N ALA A 111 -18.86 -1.98 8.02
CA ALA A 111 -18.24 -3.16 8.58
C ALA A 111 -19.11 -3.81 9.69
N GLN A 112 -19.94 -3.02 10.40
CA GLN A 112 -20.86 -3.53 11.42
C GLN A 112 -22.15 -4.12 10.84
N LYS A 113 -22.68 -3.54 9.75
CA LYS A 113 -23.96 -3.98 9.17
C LYS A 113 -23.87 -5.35 8.46
N ARG A 114 -22.68 -5.76 8.03
CA ARG A 114 -22.48 -7.00 7.24
C ARG A 114 -22.28 -8.26 8.07
N LYS A 115 -21.96 -8.17 9.36
CA LYS A 115 -21.91 -9.35 10.25
C LYS A 115 -23.29 -9.86 10.68
N SER A 116 -24.36 -9.08 10.45
CA SER A 116 -25.73 -9.40 10.89
C SER A 116 -26.72 -9.71 9.74
N ILE A 117 -26.37 -9.44 8.47
CA ILE A 117 -27.30 -9.59 7.34
C ILE A 117 -26.71 -10.50 6.26
N THR A 118 -26.36 -11.74 6.62
CA THR A 118 -26.34 -12.86 5.65
C THR A 118 -27.73 -13.44 5.51
N SER A 119 -28.72 -12.62 5.11
CA SER A 119 -29.96 -13.12 4.53
C SER A 119 -30.78 -11.96 3.93
N LYS A 120 -31.07 -12.08 2.64
CA LYS A 120 -32.10 -11.37 1.85
C LYS A 120 -31.73 -10.02 1.21
N MET A 121 -31.45 -10.14 -0.09
CA MET A 121 -32.31 -9.65 -1.18
C MET A 121 -32.34 -8.13 -1.39
N TYR A 122 -31.50 -7.65 -2.30
CA TYR A 122 -31.87 -7.07 -3.61
C TYR A 122 -30.53 -6.87 -4.36
N GLU A 123 -30.26 -7.72 -5.36
CA GLU A 123 -29.17 -7.50 -6.31
C GLU A 123 -29.55 -6.31 -7.20
N PRO A 124 -28.73 -5.24 -7.27
CA PRO A 124 -28.70 -4.41 -8.46
C PRO A 124 -27.98 -5.21 -9.56
N GLU A 125 -28.55 -5.20 -10.77
CA GLU A 125 -27.99 -5.78 -11.99
C GLU A 125 -26.46 -5.65 -12.09
N PRO A 126 -25.74 -6.68 -12.59
CA PRO A 126 -24.30 -6.62 -12.71
C PRO A 126 -23.93 -5.63 -13.80
N HIS A 127 -23.65 -4.38 -13.41
CA HIS A 127 -22.76 -3.54 -14.19
C HIS A 127 -21.45 -4.30 -14.28
N SER A 128 -21.25 -4.96 -15.42
CA SER A 128 -20.14 -5.88 -15.66
C SER A 128 -18.84 -5.16 -15.31
N GLU A 129 -18.23 -5.56 -14.18
CA GLU A 129 -17.02 -4.92 -13.68
C GLU A 129 -15.91 -5.08 -14.75
N PRO A 130 -15.18 -4.00 -15.08
CA PRO A 130 -14.11 -4.08 -16.07
C PRO A 130 -13.08 -5.10 -15.60
N LYS A 131 -12.64 -5.99 -16.49
CA LYS A 131 -11.68 -7.03 -16.12
C LYS A 131 -10.31 -6.42 -15.88
N ALA A 132 -9.73 -6.70 -14.72
CA ALA A 132 -8.38 -6.30 -14.39
C ALA A 132 -7.37 -7.39 -14.77
N ILE A 133 -6.27 -6.96 -15.37
CA ILE A 133 -5.07 -7.75 -15.61
C ILE A 133 -3.95 -7.23 -14.72
N GLU A 134 -3.32 -8.13 -14.00
CA GLU A 134 -2.14 -7.89 -13.19
C GLU A 134 -0.90 -8.35 -13.96
N MET A 135 0.14 -7.54 -13.95
CA MET A 135 1.39 -7.82 -14.64
C MET A 135 2.55 -7.56 -13.68
N THR A 136 3.45 -8.52 -13.56
CA THR A 136 4.70 -8.34 -12.80
C THR A 136 5.91 -8.81 -13.60
N GLY A 137 7.04 -8.11 -13.44
CA GLY A 137 8.24 -8.46 -14.21
C GLY A 137 9.41 -7.49 -14.03
N PRO A 138 10.50 -7.70 -14.78
CA PRO A 138 11.61 -6.77 -14.83
C PRO A 138 11.19 -5.49 -15.58
N ASP A 139 11.41 -4.34 -14.96
CA ASP A 139 11.16 -3.05 -15.57
C ASP A 139 12.33 -2.62 -16.46
N ARG A 140 12.01 -2.05 -17.63
CA ARG A 140 12.99 -1.53 -18.59
C ARG A 140 12.42 -0.36 -19.38
N PRO A 141 13.29 0.52 -19.92
CA PRO A 141 12.87 1.53 -20.88
C PRO A 141 12.11 0.89 -22.06
N GLY A 142 10.95 1.44 -22.40
CA GLY A 142 10.13 0.98 -23.52
C GLY A 142 9.09 -0.11 -23.19
N LEU A 143 9.16 -0.73 -22.00
CA LEU A 143 8.25 -1.83 -21.64
C LEU A 143 6.77 -1.45 -21.72
N PHE A 144 6.38 -0.29 -21.20
CA PHE A 144 4.99 0.18 -21.29
C PHE A 144 4.56 0.46 -22.73
N SER A 145 5.47 0.91 -23.60
CA SER A 145 5.16 1.09 -25.01
C SER A 145 4.85 -0.24 -25.68
N GLU A 146 5.61 -1.29 -25.35
CA GLU A 146 5.36 -2.64 -25.84
C GLU A 146 4.07 -3.23 -25.28
N ILE A 147 3.79 -3.06 -23.99
CA ILE A 147 2.51 -3.47 -23.36
C ILE A 147 1.34 -2.74 -24.03
N SER A 148 1.45 -1.43 -24.24
CA SER A 148 0.41 -0.64 -24.89
C SER A 148 0.19 -1.07 -26.34
N ALA A 149 1.25 -1.38 -27.08
CA ALA A 149 1.15 -1.88 -28.45
C ALA A 149 0.47 -3.25 -28.50
N ALA A 150 0.85 -4.16 -27.60
CA ALA A 150 0.23 -5.48 -27.44
C ALA A 150 -1.28 -5.38 -27.16
N LEU A 151 -1.68 -4.53 -26.21
CA LEU A 151 -3.09 -4.32 -25.90
C LEU A 151 -3.86 -3.73 -27.09
N ALA A 152 -3.27 -2.78 -27.81
CA ALA A 152 -3.88 -2.19 -29.00
C ALA A 152 -4.03 -3.19 -30.16
N GLU A 153 -3.05 -4.06 -30.38
CA GLU A 153 -3.09 -5.14 -31.39
C GLU A 153 -4.17 -6.18 -31.07
N LEU A 154 -4.42 -6.42 -29.79
CA LEU A 154 -5.47 -7.32 -29.31
C LEU A 154 -6.86 -6.66 -29.22
N HIS A 155 -6.99 -5.44 -29.73
CA HIS A 155 -8.22 -4.64 -29.70
C HIS A 155 -8.77 -4.47 -28.27
N CYS A 156 -7.88 -4.26 -27.30
CA CYS A 156 -8.22 -3.94 -25.93
C CYS A 156 -8.19 -2.42 -25.74
N ASN A 157 -9.26 -1.87 -25.17
CA ASN A 157 -9.26 -0.52 -24.63
C ASN A 157 -8.74 -0.56 -23.18
N VAL A 158 -7.90 0.40 -22.80
CA VAL A 158 -7.43 0.54 -21.41
C VAL A 158 -8.31 1.58 -20.72
N VAL A 159 -9.20 1.10 -19.86
CA VAL A 159 -10.09 1.97 -19.07
C VAL A 159 -9.27 2.73 -18.03
N GLU A 160 -8.38 2.02 -17.34
CA GLU A 160 -7.54 2.57 -16.30
C GLU A 160 -6.31 1.67 -16.09
N ALA A 161 -5.16 2.24 -15.76
CA ALA A 161 -3.97 1.47 -15.45
C ALA A 161 -3.15 2.14 -14.35
N HIS A 162 -2.70 1.33 -13.39
CA HIS A 162 -1.84 1.74 -12.30
C HIS A 162 -0.60 0.89 -12.30
N ALA A 163 0.56 1.53 -12.19
CA ALA A 163 1.81 0.80 -12.17
C ALA A 163 2.86 1.41 -11.26
N TRP A 164 3.62 0.53 -10.63
CA TRP A 164 4.73 0.85 -9.74
C TRP A 164 6.03 0.32 -10.36
N SER A 165 7.12 1.06 -10.18
CA SER A 165 8.47 0.62 -10.53
C SER A 165 9.42 0.81 -9.35
N HIS A 166 10.16 -0.24 -9.00
CA HIS A 166 11.18 -0.20 -7.95
C HIS A 166 12.27 -1.24 -8.22
N ASN A 167 13.55 -0.87 -8.02
CA ASN A 167 14.71 -1.78 -8.22
C ASN A 167 14.67 -2.60 -9.53
N ALA A 168 14.31 -1.94 -10.64
CA ALA A 168 14.13 -2.57 -11.96
C ALA A 168 13.08 -3.70 -11.98
N ARG A 169 12.08 -3.61 -11.10
CA ARG A 169 10.86 -4.42 -11.09
C ARG A 169 9.66 -3.56 -11.37
N LEU A 170 8.68 -4.15 -12.04
CA LEU A 170 7.39 -3.61 -12.39
C LEU A 170 6.29 -4.41 -11.68
N ALA A 171 5.31 -3.70 -11.16
CA ALA A 171 3.98 -4.23 -10.87
C ALA A 171 2.96 -3.31 -11.54
N CYS A 172 1.98 -3.87 -12.23
CA CYS A 172 0.95 -3.12 -12.94
C CYS A 172 -0.40 -3.81 -12.80
N VAL A 173 -1.45 -3.03 -12.60
CA VAL A 173 -2.86 -3.47 -12.65
C VAL A 173 -3.55 -2.60 -13.70
N ALA A 174 -4.10 -3.23 -14.74
CA ALA A 174 -4.79 -2.55 -15.83
C ALA A 174 -6.21 -3.08 -15.99
N TYR A 175 -7.19 -2.18 -15.96
CA TYR A 175 -8.58 -2.45 -16.27
C TYR A 175 -8.79 -2.29 -17.77
N ILE A 176 -9.28 -3.35 -18.41
CA ILE A 176 -9.43 -3.40 -19.86
C ILE A 176 -10.86 -3.75 -20.28
N SER A 177 -11.30 -3.15 -21.37
CA SER A 177 -12.55 -3.43 -22.06
C SER A 177 -12.29 -3.80 -23.52
N ASP A 178 -13.26 -4.41 -24.18
CA ASP A 178 -13.19 -4.64 -25.61
C ASP A 178 -13.33 -3.33 -26.39
N GLN A 179 -12.43 -3.07 -27.35
CA GLN A 179 -12.41 -1.82 -28.12
C GLN A 179 -13.69 -1.60 -28.96
N SER A 180 -14.34 -2.67 -29.42
CA SER A 180 -15.49 -2.56 -30.34
C SER A 180 -16.83 -2.40 -29.63
N THR A 181 -16.95 -2.93 -28.42
CA THR A 181 -18.21 -3.00 -27.68
C THR A 181 -18.19 -2.22 -26.37
N ASP A 182 -17.00 -1.85 -25.88
CA ASP A 182 -16.76 -1.31 -24.52
C ASP A 182 -17.31 -2.20 -23.39
N VAL A 183 -17.55 -3.48 -23.71
CA VAL A 183 -18.01 -4.51 -22.77
C VAL A 183 -16.79 -5.23 -22.20
N PRO A 184 -16.88 -5.79 -20.97
CA PRO A 184 -15.80 -6.59 -20.42
C PRO A 184 -15.44 -7.79 -21.28
N ILE A 185 -14.13 -8.04 -21.36
CA ILE A 185 -13.54 -9.07 -22.22
C ILE A 185 -13.97 -10.46 -21.74
N ASP A 186 -14.35 -11.37 -22.65
CA ASP A 186 -14.68 -12.74 -22.29
C ASP A 186 -13.45 -13.56 -21.80
N ASP A 187 -13.67 -14.65 -21.07
CA ASP A 187 -12.55 -15.46 -20.52
C ASP A 187 -11.68 -16.13 -21.59
N ARG A 188 -12.21 -16.34 -22.80
CA ARG A 188 -11.48 -17.01 -23.89
C ARG A 188 -10.43 -16.09 -24.47
N ARG A 189 -10.79 -14.84 -24.71
CA ARG A 189 -9.88 -13.79 -25.17
C ARG A 189 -8.89 -13.38 -24.10
N LEU A 190 -9.31 -13.43 -22.84
CA LEU A 190 -8.46 -13.10 -21.70
C LEU A 190 -7.20 -13.96 -21.66
N ALA A 191 -7.33 -15.28 -21.85
CA ALA A 191 -6.18 -16.17 -21.93
C ALA A 191 -5.21 -15.82 -23.07
N THR A 192 -5.73 -15.37 -24.24
CA THR A 192 -4.89 -14.90 -25.36
C THR A 192 -4.14 -13.62 -25.00
N ILE A 193 -4.82 -12.70 -24.30
CA ILE A 193 -4.20 -11.44 -23.84
C ILE A 193 -3.11 -11.74 -22.80
N GLU A 194 -3.37 -12.62 -21.84
CA GLU A 194 -2.39 -13.03 -20.84
C GLU A 194 -1.14 -13.66 -21.47
N ASP A 195 -1.31 -14.56 -22.44
CA ASP A 195 -0.20 -15.22 -23.11
C ASP A 195 0.67 -14.23 -23.91
N HIS A 196 0.03 -13.31 -24.63
CA HIS A 196 0.73 -12.31 -25.41
C HIS A 196 1.48 -11.31 -24.52
N LEU A 197 0.84 -10.81 -23.46
CA LEU A 197 1.50 -9.94 -22.48
C LEU A 197 2.63 -10.66 -21.74
N THR A 198 2.45 -11.94 -21.40
CA THR A 198 3.51 -12.77 -20.81
C THR A 198 4.71 -12.88 -21.75
N THR A 199 4.46 -12.98 -23.05
CA THR A 199 5.52 -12.98 -24.06
C THR A 199 6.28 -11.65 -24.08
N VAL A 200 5.59 -10.51 -24.06
CA VAL A 200 6.20 -9.16 -23.99
C VAL A 200 7.05 -8.98 -22.72
N LEU A 201 6.57 -9.49 -21.58
CA LEU A 201 7.32 -9.44 -20.31
C LEU A 201 8.55 -10.37 -20.32
N ARG A 202 8.48 -11.51 -21.02
CA ARG A 202 9.55 -12.52 -21.08
C ARG A 202 10.64 -12.23 -22.12
N ALA A 203 10.28 -11.69 -23.28
CA ALA A 203 11.13 -11.57 -24.48
C ALA A 203 12.46 -10.83 -24.26
N THR A 204 12.60 -10.16 -23.12
CA THR A 204 13.71 -9.27 -22.77
C THR A 204 14.48 -9.69 -21.53
N THR A 205 14.17 -10.87 -20.96
CA THR A 205 15.05 -11.47 -19.96
C THR A 205 16.24 -12.06 -20.70
N ALA A 206 17.38 -11.36 -20.69
CA ALA A 206 18.63 -11.92 -21.20
C ALA A 206 18.83 -13.33 -20.61
N GLN A 207 19.13 -14.30 -21.47
CA GLN A 207 19.39 -15.67 -21.06
C GLN A 207 20.48 -15.69 -19.97
N ASN A 208 20.09 -15.85 -18.71
CA ASN A 208 21.04 -16.25 -17.69
C ASN A 208 21.42 -17.71 -17.97
N PRO A 209 22.71 -18.05 -18.13
CA PRO A 209 23.15 -19.43 -18.42
C PRO A 209 22.95 -20.41 -17.26
N ALA A 210 22.44 -19.94 -16.11
CA ALA A 210 22.09 -20.77 -14.96
C ALA A 210 20.56 -20.88 -14.90
N GLY A 211 20.02 -22.00 -15.37
CA GLY A 211 18.60 -22.28 -15.54
C GLY A 211 17.80 -22.41 -14.24
N GLU A 212 17.68 -21.35 -13.47
CA GLU A 212 16.61 -21.18 -12.49
C GLU A 212 15.55 -20.23 -13.08
N PHE A 213 14.59 -20.81 -13.81
CA PHE A 213 13.36 -20.09 -14.15
C PHE A 213 12.54 -19.90 -12.88
N SER A 214 12.79 -18.81 -12.16
CA SER A 214 11.90 -18.35 -11.10
C SER A 214 10.52 -18.12 -11.71
N LYS A 215 9.50 -18.86 -11.25
CA LYS A 215 8.07 -18.69 -11.58
C LYS A 215 7.49 -17.32 -11.11
N GLN A 216 8.28 -16.25 -11.12
CA GLN A 216 7.97 -14.95 -10.53
C GLN A 216 7.51 -13.90 -11.56
N GLN A 217 7.44 -14.24 -12.85
CA GLN A 217 6.84 -13.41 -13.89
C GLN A 217 5.48 -13.97 -14.23
N GLU A 218 4.43 -13.23 -13.89
CA GLU A 218 3.06 -13.69 -14.08
C GLU A 218 2.22 -12.51 -14.58
N VAL A 219 1.58 -12.71 -15.74
CA VAL A 219 0.35 -12.00 -16.09
C VAL A 219 -0.79 -12.84 -15.56
N LYS A 220 -1.66 -12.25 -14.76
CA LYS A 220 -2.80 -12.93 -14.17
C LYS A 220 -4.04 -12.05 -14.20
N THR A 221 -5.19 -12.66 -14.45
CA THR A 221 -6.48 -12.07 -14.16
C THR A 221 -6.54 -11.70 -12.69
N ALA A 222 -6.87 -10.45 -12.38
CA ALA A 222 -7.00 -10.02 -11.00
C ALA A 222 -8.16 -10.78 -10.33
N GLY A 223 -7.84 -11.67 -9.40
CA GLY A 223 -8.80 -12.15 -8.41
C GLY A 223 -8.98 -11.07 -7.35
N LEU A 224 -9.58 -9.93 -7.71
CA LEU A 224 -9.82 -8.89 -6.73
C LEU A 224 -10.79 -9.43 -5.66
N PRO A 225 -10.49 -9.30 -4.37
CA PRO A 225 -11.43 -9.70 -3.34
C PRO A 225 -12.70 -8.85 -3.48
N GLU A 226 -13.84 -9.53 -3.60
CA GLU A 226 -15.17 -8.95 -3.43
C GLU A 226 -15.21 -8.27 -2.05
N GLY A 227 -15.28 -6.95 -2.05
CA GLY A 227 -15.14 -6.14 -0.85
C GLY A 227 -15.33 -4.67 -1.20
N ASP A 228 -16.22 -3.99 -0.52
CA ASP A 228 -16.76 -2.69 -0.94
C ASP A 228 -15.89 -1.49 -0.50
N GLY A 229 -14.58 -1.60 -0.74
CA GLY A 229 -13.66 -0.45 -0.62
C GLY A 229 -13.57 0.28 -1.95
N SER A 230 -13.34 1.59 -1.93
CA SER A 230 -13.08 2.39 -3.14
C SER A 230 -12.07 1.67 -4.05
N MET A 231 -12.38 1.54 -5.33
CA MET A 231 -11.61 0.77 -6.32
C MET A 231 -10.10 1.09 -6.29
N MET A 232 -9.76 2.37 -6.08
CA MET A 232 -8.40 2.87 -5.94
C MET A 232 -7.64 2.25 -4.75
N THR A 233 -8.32 2.15 -3.60
CA THR A 233 -7.74 1.61 -2.37
C THR A 233 -7.28 0.16 -2.50
N LYS A 234 -8.04 -0.65 -3.25
CA LYS A 234 -7.68 -2.05 -3.53
C LYS A 234 -6.48 -2.13 -4.44
N VAL A 235 -6.39 -1.24 -5.43
CA VAL A 235 -5.34 -1.28 -6.44
C VAL A 235 -4.00 -0.91 -5.81
N GLU A 236 -3.93 0.12 -4.97
CA GLU A 236 -2.67 0.49 -4.31
C GLU A 236 -2.17 -0.59 -3.35
N ARG A 237 -3.07 -1.17 -2.54
CA ARG A 237 -2.74 -2.34 -1.71
C ARG A 237 -2.33 -3.55 -2.57
N ARG A 238 -2.99 -3.76 -3.71
CA ARG A 238 -2.67 -4.87 -4.62
C ARG A 238 -1.30 -4.69 -5.26
N LEU A 239 -0.96 -3.50 -5.73
CA LEU A 239 0.37 -3.18 -6.27
C LEU A 239 1.47 -3.39 -5.24
N HIS A 240 1.22 -3.03 -3.98
CA HIS A 240 2.12 -3.33 -2.87
C HIS A 240 2.37 -4.85 -2.74
N GLN A 241 1.30 -5.65 -2.73
CA GLN A 241 1.40 -7.12 -2.67
C GLN A 241 2.11 -7.71 -3.89
N LEU A 242 1.88 -7.16 -5.07
CA LEU A 242 2.54 -7.58 -6.30
C LEU A 242 4.05 -7.30 -6.22
N MET A 243 4.46 -6.12 -5.76
CA MET A 243 5.88 -5.78 -5.54
C MET A 243 6.54 -6.69 -4.50
N LEU A 244 5.85 -6.93 -3.38
CA LEU A 244 6.30 -7.86 -2.35
C LEU A 244 6.52 -9.27 -2.92
N SER A 245 5.61 -9.74 -3.78
CA SER A 245 5.69 -11.08 -4.37
C SER A 245 6.85 -11.26 -5.34
N VAL A 246 7.24 -10.19 -6.07
CA VAL A 246 8.44 -10.19 -6.93
C VAL A 246 9.73 -9.87 -6.20
N ARG A 247 9.67 -9.69 -4.88
CA ARG A 247 10.82 -9.45 -3.99
C ARG A 247 11.70 -8.30 -4.48
N ASP A 248 11.07 -7.17 -4.82
CA ASP A 248 11.74 -5.96 -5.28
C ASP A 248 12.79 -5.42 -4.28
N PHE A 249 12.67 -5.75 -3.01
CA PHE A 249 13.60 -5.42 -1.94
C PHE A 249 14.93 -6.21 -1.98
N ASP A 250 14.99 -7.36 -2.65
CA ASP A 250 16.23 -8.13 -2.81
C ASP A 250 17.10 -7.48 -3.90
N ARG A 251 18.00 -6.56 -3.51
CA ARG A 251 18.99 -6.01 -4.45
C ARG A 251 19.81 -7.14 -5.07
N PRO A 252 20.03 -7.14 -6.40
CA PRO A 252 21.03 -8.02 -6.99
C PRO A 252 22.38 -7.70 -6.34
N VAL A 253 22.98 -8.69 -5.67
CA VAL A 253 24.38 -8.58 -5.27
C VAL A 253 25.19 -8.48 -6.55
N VAL A 254 25.63 -7.27 -6.90
CA VAL A 254 26.58 -7.08 -7.98
C VAL A 254 27.88 -7.76 -7.54
N LYS A 255 28.08 -9.02 -7.95
CA LYS A 255 29.37 -9.68 -7.87
C LYS A 255 30.29 -8.99 -8.87
N LEU A 256 30.87 -7.87 -8.46
CA LEU A 256 31.89 -7.19 -9.24
C LEU A 256 33.16 -8.06 -9.22
N GLY A 257 33.41 -8.75 -10.33
CA GLY A 257 34.74 -9.22 -10.74
C GLY A 257 35.28 -10.48 -10.06
N GLN A 258 34.84 -11.66 -10.52
CA GLN A 258 35.74 -12.81 -10.64
C GLN A 258 36.13 -12.95 -12.11
N LEU A 259 37.14 -12.19 -12.54
CA LEU A 259 37.90 -12.47 -13.75
C LEU A 259 39.39 -12.37 -13.39
N ASN A 260 39.98 -13.56 -13.17
CA ASN A 260 41.34 -14.01 -13.45
C ASN A 260 42.57 -13.26 -12.90
N GLY A 261 43.47 -14.06 -12.29
CA GLY A 261 44.90 -13.98 -12.61
C GLY A 261 45.85 -13.57 -11.48
N THR A 262 46.65 -14.53 -11.04
CA THR A 262 47.91 -14.44 -10.29
C THR A 262 48.79 -13.22 -10.55
N THR A 263 49.27 -12.57 -9.47
CA THR A 263 50.70 -12.34 -9.17
C THR A 263 50.88 -11.86 -7.73
N ALA A 264 51.89 -12.40 -7.06
CA ALA A 264 52.33 -12.02 -5.71
C ALA A 264 53.08 -10.67 -5.73
N GLY A 265 52.96 -9.89 -4.65
CA GLY A 265 53.82 -8.74 -4.38
C GLY A 265 53.11 -7.55 -3.72
N ASP A 266 53.40 -7.41 -2.42
CA ASP A 266 53.52 -6.17 -1.64
C ASP A 266 52.31 -5.43 -1.03
N GLN A 267 52.64 -4.92 0.16
CA GLN A 267 51.85 -4.39 1.26
C GLN A 267 51.21 -3.01 0.99
N GLU A 268 50.25 -2.69 1.87
CA GLU A 268 49.90 -1.34 2.33
C GLU A 268 49.07 -0.44 1.40
N LEU A 269 47.77 -0.35 1.69
CA LEU A 269 47.14 0.82 2.36
C LEU A 269 45.62 0.74 2.20
N GLY A 270 44.93 0.66 3.34
CA GLY A 270 43.49 0.84 3.41
C GLY A 270 43.10 2.23 2.92
N MET A 271 42.53 2.30 1.72
CA MET A 271 41.81 3.48 1.25
C MET A 271 40.38 3.10 0.94
N MET A 272 39.49 3.56 1.82
CA MET A 272 38.05 3.66 1.62
C MET A 272 37.76 4.27 0.25
N ARG A 273 37.43 3.46 -0.75
CA ARG A 273 36.61 3.93 -1.86
C ARG A 273 35.17 3.94 -1.38
N ARG A 274 34.79 5.06 -0.74
CA ARG A 274 33.39 5.51 -0.64
C ARG A 274 32.84 5.68 -2.06
N GLY A 275 32.43 4.57 -2.67
CA GLY A 275 31.48 4.61 -3.77
C GLY A 275 30.19 5.18 -3.22
N SER A 276 29.80 6.33 -3.76
CA SER A 276 28.47 6.94 -3.75
C SER A 276 27.50 6.29 -2.77
N SER A 277 27.34 6.87 -1.58
CA SER A 277 26.32 6.45 -0.61
C SER A 277 24.94 6.53 -1.27
N SER A 278 24.47 5.43 -1.86
CA SER A 278 23.05 5.26 -2.14
C SER A 278 22.38 5.43 -0.79
N SER A 279 21.59 6.48 -0.61
CA SER A 279 20.83 6.77 0.60
C SER A 279 20.01 5.55 1.00
N SER A 280 20.60 4.63 1.77
CA SER A 280 20.00 3.35 2.09
C SER A 280 19.07 3.58 3.25
N SER A 281 17.80 3.29 3.05
CA SER A 281 16.86 3.17 4.15
C SER A 281 17.45 2.26 5.22
N THR A 282 17.44 2.71 6.48
CA THR A 282 17.90 1.91 7.62
C THR A 282 16.67 1.44 8.38
N VAL A 283 16.59 0.13 8.64
CA VAL A 283 15.54 -0.47 9.47
C VAL A 283 16.19 -1.11 10.68
N GLY A 284 15.81 -0.68 11.88
CA GLY A 284 16.22 -1.26 13.14
C GLY A 284 15.03 -1.90 13.84
N ILE A 285 15.24 -3.06 14.46
CA ILE A 285 14.23 -3.76 15.25
C ILE A 285 14.80 -4.00 16.64
N GLU A 286 14.09 -3.54 17.67
CA GLU A 286 14.41 -3.75 19.07
C GLU A 286 13.28 -4.54 19.73
N SER A 287 13.57 -5.70 20.32
CA SER A 287 12.56 -6.54 20.96
C SER A 287 12.51 -6.27 22.47
N CYS A 288 11.37 -5.78 22.97
CA CYS A 288 11.13 -5.52 24.38
C CYS A 288 10.35 -6.68 25.02
N LYS A 289 11.06 -7.77 25.37
CA LYS A 289 10.45 -9.00 25.93
C LYS A 289 9.61 -8.75 27.19
N GLU A 290 10.02 -7.80 28.03
CA GLU A 290 9.32 -7.47 29.29
C GLU A 290 7.94 -6.84 29.06
N LYS A 291 7.75 -6.17 27.92
CA LYS A 291 6.52 -5.43 27.60
C LYS A 291 5.69 -6.07 26.48
N GLY A 292 6.14 -7.22 25.93
CA GLY A 292 5.39 -7.97 24.92
C GLY A 292 5.28 -7.28 23.55
N TYR A 293 6.16 -6.31 23.25
CA TYR A 293 6.18 -5.62 21.95
C TYR A 293 7.59 -5.51 21.37
N SER A 294 7.68 -5.25 20.08
CA SER A 294 8.92 -4.88 19.38
C SER A 294 8.80 -3.46 18.84
N ILE A 295 9.90 -2.72 18.89
CA ILE A 295 10.02 -1.37 18.32
C ILE A 295 10.70 -1.51 16.96
N VAL A 296 10.02 -1.06 15.91
CA VAL A 296 10.57 -0.97 14.56
C VAL A 296 10.86 0.49 14.27
N THR A 297 12.12 0.81 13.99
CA THR A 297 12.56 2.15 13.55
C THR A 297 12.93 2.08 12.08
N VAL A 298 12.24 2.83 11.24
CA VAL A 298 12.53 2.97 9.81
C VAL A 298 13.01 4.40 9.56
N GLN A 299 14.21 4.54 9.03
CA GLN A 299 14.73 5.82 8.55
C GLN A 299 14.90 5.73 7.04
N CYS A 300 14.17 6.54 6.30
CA CYS A 300 14.15 6.48 4.84
C CYS A 300 14.19 7.90 4.26
N LYS A 301 14.74 8.02 3.03
CA LYS A 301 14.53 9.23 2.24
C LYS A 301 13.03 9.38 2.00
N ASP A 302 12.51 10.57 2.25
CA ASP A 302 11.09 10.81 2.14
C ASP A 302 10.59 10.49 0.73
N ARG A 303 9.47 9.78 0.65
CA ARG A 303 8.83 9.39 -0.60
C ARG A 303 7.31 9.31 -0.41
N PRO A 304 6.52 9.56 -1.47
CA PRO A 304 5.09 9.34 -1.42
C PRO A 304 4.76 7.94 -0.89
N ARG A 305 3.68 7.85 -0.12
CA ARG A 305 3.10 6.58 0.37
C ARG A 305 3.98 5.76 1.32
N LEU A 306 5.07 6.31 1.86
CA LEU A 306 5.94 5.60 2.80
C LEU A 306 5.18 5.06 4.03
N MET A 307 4.28 5.86 4.61
CA MET A 307 3.45 5.41 5.74
C MET A 307 2.51 4.27 5.34
N PHE A 308 1.84 4.40 4.20
CA PHE A 308 0.96 3.37 3.65
C PHE A 308 1.71 2.05 3.47
N ASP A 309 2.85 2.06 2.77
CA ASP A 309 3.65 0.87 2.56
C ASP A 309 4.11 0.23 3.86
N THR A 310 4.51 1.04 4.84
CA THR A 310 4.99 0.54 6.14
C THR A 310 3.87 -0.15 6.92
N VAL A 311 2.70 0.49 7.01
CA VAL A 311 1.53 -0.09 7.69
C VAL A 311 1.00 -1.30 6.94
N CYS A 312 0.96 -1.27 5.61
CA CYS A 312 0.54 -2.38 4.76
C CYS A 312 1.47 -3.59 4.95
N THR A 313 2.79 -3.38 4.91
CA THR A 313 3.79 -4.45 5.13
C THR A 313 3.59 -5.12 6.48
N LEU A 314 3.42 -4.33 7.55
CA LEU A 314 3.18 -4.87 8.89
C LEU A 314 1.87 -5.65 8.98
N THR A 315 0.80 -5.11 8.39
CA THR A 315 -0.52 -5.75 8.38
C THR A 315 -0.49 -7.06 7.60
N ASP A 316 0.18 -7.10 6.45
CA ASP A 316 0.31 -8.31 5.63
C ASP A 316 1.15 -9.38 6.35
N MET A 317 2.13 -8.98 7.16
CA MET A 317 2.85 -9.85 8.10
C MET A 317 2.06 -10.19 9.39
N GLN A 318 0.80 -9.77 9.49
CA GLN A 318 -0.09 -9.98 10.65
C GLN A 318 0.37 -9.29 11.95
N TYR A 319 1.25 -8.29 11.88
CA TYR A 319 1.59 -7.47 13.05
C TYR A 319 0.54 -6.40 13.29
N VAL A 320 0.29 -6.11 14.57
CA VAL A 320 -0.59 -5.01 15.00
C VAL A 320 0.25 -3.85 15.51
N VAL A 321 -0.03 -2.64 15.01
CA VAL A 321 0.60 -1.40 15.46
C VAL A 321 -0.20 -0.83 16.63
N PHE A 322 0.40 -0.73 17.82
CA PHE A 322 -0.22 -0.11 19.00
C PHE A 322 0.11 1.37 19.13
N HIS A 323 1.37 1.70 18.93
CA HIS A 323 1.82 3.08 18.90
C HIS A 323 2.66 3.31 17.68
N ALA A 324 2.56 4.50 17.11
CA ALA A 324 3.48 4.93 16.08
C ALA A 324 3.74 6.42 16.15
N SER A 325 4.95 6.81 15.80
CA SER A 325 5.29 8.20 15.51
C SER A 325 5.95 8.27 14.14
N ILE A 326 5.57 9.28 13.37
CA ILE A 326 6.19 9.61 12.09
C ILE A 326 6.61 11.05 12.15
N ASP A 327 7.83 11.32 11.70
CA ASP A 327 8.35 12.67 11.59
C ASP A 327 9.25 12.82 10.37
N SER A 328 8.80 13.63 9.41
CA SER A 328 9.55 14.03 8.22
C SER A 328 10.38 15.28 8.54
N HIS A 329 11.64 15.09 8.88
CA HIS A 329 12.56 16.19 9.16
C HIS A 329 13.08 16.78 7.84
N ARG A 330 12.94 18.09 7.64
CA ARG A 330 13.79 18.82 6.69
C ARG A 330 15.22 18.73 7.20
N GLY A 331 16.11 18.10 6.43
CA GLY A 331 17.50 17.95 6.82
C GLY A 331 18.13 19.30 7.17
N TYR A 332 18.62 19.45 8.40
CA TYR A 332 19.52 20.53 8.76
C TYR A 332 20.87 20.26 8.09
N ALA A 333 21.05 20.77 6.88
CA ALA A 333 22.37 21.03 6.30
C ALA A 333 22.25 22.12 5.24
N PHE A 334 22.76 23.31 5.58
CA PHE A 334 22.98 24.38 4.62
C PHE A 334 24.10 24.00 3.65
N GLN A 335 23.93 24.50 2.41
CA GLN A 335 24.91 24.67 1.33
C GLN A 335 24.98 23.58 0.25
N VAL A 336 24.18 23.82 -0.80
CA VAL A 336 24.36 23.41 -2.21
C VAL A 336 24.38 21.89 -2.48
N CYS A 337 23.25 21.22 -2.23
CA CYS A 337 22.74 20.11 -3.05
C CYS A 337 21.29 19.82 -2.61
N THR A 338 20.41 19.45 -3.54
CA THR A 338 18.97 19.15 -3.37
C THR A 338 18.56 18.74 -1.95
N THR A 339 17.64 19.50 -1.32
CA THR A 339 17.11 19.21 0.02
C THR A 339 16.39 17.86 0.05
N THR A 340 17.07 16.80 0.48
CA THR A 340 16.45 15.50 0.72
C THR A 340 15.84 15.48 2.12
N THR A 341 14.52 15.58 2.21
CA THR A 341 13.77 15.29 3.44
C THR A 341 14.01 13.82 3.83
N THR A 342 14.23 13.57 5.11
CA THR A 342 14.34 12.21 5.66
C THR A 342 13.17 11.99 6.62
N THR A 343 12.48 10.86 6.46
CA THR A 343 11.34 10.49 7.29
C THR A 343 11.76 9.37 8.23
N THR A 344 11.51 9.58 9.51
CA THR A 344 11.70 8.56 10.56
C THR A 344 10.33 8.08 11.01
N ILE A 345 10.14 6.77 11.00
CA ILE A 345 8.93 6.09 11.47
C ILE A 345 9.35 5.18 12.63
N GLN A 346 8.73 5.34 13.80
CA GLN A 346 8.88 4.43 14.92
C GLN A 346 7.53 3.76 15.20
N LEU A 347 7.51 2.43 15.20
CA LEU A 347 6.30 1.62 15.35
C LEU A 347 6.49 0.64 16.51
N TYR A 348 5.48 0.53 17.35
CA TYR A 348 5.42 -0.43 18.45
C TYR A 348 4.46 -1.53 18.02
N ILE A 349 4.99 -2.71 17.71
CA ILE A 349 4.26 -3.83 17.13
C ILE A 349 4.21 -5.03 18.06
N THR A 350 3.11 -5.78 18.01
CA THR A 350 3.01 -7.10 18.64
C THR A 350 2.64 -8.18 17.62
N SER A 351 3.00 -9.42 17.92
CA SER A 351 2.53 -10.59 17.18
C SER A 351 1.11 -10.96 17.62
N PRO A 352 0.28 -11.53 16.72
CA PRO A 352 -1.11 -11.90 17.03
C PRO A 352 -1.23 -12.97 18.13
N ASP A 353 -0.17 -13.73 18.41
CA ASP A 353 -0.16 -14.78 19.43
C ASP A 353 -0.06 -14.26 20.89
N LEU A 354 -0.06 -12.95 21.11
CA LEU A 354 0.11 -12.32 22.43
C LEU A 354 -1.08 -11.43 22.87
N SER A 355 -2.16 -11.36 22.08
CA SER A 355 -3.36 -10.56 22.38
C SER A 355 -4.46 -11.33 23.07
#